data_AF-A0A084W269-F1
#
_entry.id   AF-A0A084W269-F1
#
_cell.length_a   1.000
_cell.length_b   1.000
_cell.length_c   1.000
_cell.angle_alpha   90.00
_cell.angle_beta   90.00
_cell.angle_gamma   90.00
#
_symmetry.space_group_name_H-M   'P 1'
#
loop_
_entity.id
_entity.type
_entity.pdbx_description
1 polymer ?
#
loop_
_entity_poly.entity_id
_entity_poly.type
_entity_poly.pdbx_seq_one_letter_code
_entity_poly.pdbx_strand_id
1 'polypeptide(L)'
;MLKSVDKCPGLYCGRTVLANSSLSDCGACLRGFRVERTVRLFAVFTKAELILHASACIEVFLSAFLTILFTDPVWELRINSCGVQKLSDWYTLFHNPTPNYETTLYCTQEAVYPLQTMIFVFYLFCVTFMMIIRPGLNVKFLSKRGKLAVYYALYIFPILALLHAVAGGLIYYSFPYLSIMISVVSNALHFSIKINQNVMVLLETSLMQMRNLTILLGHWVLLAYGIISIPYDISYFALLLVPAPALFYIFTARYTDPENFK
;
A
#
# COMPACT_ATOMS: atom_id res chain seq x y z
N MET A 1 8.48 3.44 43.43
CA MET A 1 8.29 4.75 42.77
C MET A 1 7.90 4.49 41.32
N LEU A 2 6.70 4.91 40.93
CA LEU A 2 6.17 4.74 39.57
C LEU A 2 6.78 5.83 38.68
N LYS A 3 7.33 5.46 37.52
CA LYS A 3 7.73 6.43 36.50
C LYS A 3 6.44 7.00 35.91
N SER A 4 6.29 8.32 35.81
CA SER A 4 5.12 8.93 35.16
C SER A 4 5.13 8.51 33.69
N VAL A 5 4.24 7.59 33.33
CA VAL A 5 4.03 7.19 31.94
C VAL A 5 2.84 7.96 31.43
N ASP A 6 3.02 8.73 30.35
CA ASP A 6 1.98 9.55 29.75
C ASP A 6 0.82 8.72 29.16
N LYS A 7 0.94 7.38 29.09
CA LYS A 7 -0.09 6.44 28.58
C LYS A 7 -0.06 5.07 29.25
N CYS A 8 -1.17 4.35 29.11
CA CYS A 8 -1.47 3.10 29.79
C CYS A 8 -1.48 1.90 28.81
N PRO A 9 -0.39 1.10 28.73
CA PRO A 9 -0.27 -0.01 27.78
C PRO A 9 -1.26 -1.16 28.00
N GLY A 10 -1.96 -1.62 26.95
CA GLY A 10 -2.71 -2.89 26.94
C GLY A 10 -3.96 -2.95 26.05
N LEU A 11 -4.43 -4.16 25.73
CA LEU A 11 -5.53 -4.39 24.77
C LEU A 11 -6.92 -4.39 25.41
N TYR A 12 -7.03 -5.01 26.59
CA TYR A 12 -8.27 -5.18 27.36
C TYR A 12 -8.17 -4.56 28.76
N CYS A 13 -6.95 -4.40 29.28
CA CYS A 13 -6.65 -3.83 30.59
C CYS A 13 -5.36 -3.02 30.52
N GLY A 14 -5.24 -2.04 31.39
CA GLY A 14 -4.08 -1.20 31.52
C GLY A 14 -2.93 -1.87 32.28
N ARG A 15 -1.70 -1.52 31.93
CA ARG A 15 -0.50 -1.87 32.67
C ARG A 15 0.32 -0.61 32.93
N THR A 16 1.13 -0.61 33.97
CA THR A 16 2.08 0.47 34.28
C THR A 16 3.51 -0.04 34.12
N VAL A 17 4.45 0.85 33.80
CA VAL A 17 5.87 0.49 33.65
C VAL A 17 6.56 0.65 35.00
N LEU A 18 7.11 -0.45 35.53
CA LEU A 18 7.87 -0.45 36.78
C LEU A 18 9.28 0.11 36.54
N ALA A 19 9.96 0.52 37.61
CA ALA A 19 11.33 1.07 37.56
C ALA A 19 12.36 0.13 36.88
N ASN A 20 12.07 -1.18 36.80
CA ASN A 20 12.91 -2.19 36.17
C ASN A 20 12.60 -2.40 34.67
N SER A 21 11.84 -1.50 34.03
CA SER A 21 11.34 -1.62 32.65
C SER A 21 10.41 -2.82 32.39
N SER A 22 9.96 -3.50 33.45
CA SER A 22 8.95 -4.56 33.40
C SER A 22 7.53 -3.98 33.48
N LEU A 23 6.56 -4.70 32.91
CA LEU A 23 5.15 -4.32 32.96
C LEU A 23 4.49 -4.85 34.24
N SER A 24 3.61 -4.05 34.83
CA SER A 24 2.76 -4.47 35.95
C SER A 24 1.74 -5.53 35.52
N ASP A 25 1.10 -6.12 36.53
CA ASP A 25 -0.11 -6.89 36.31
C ASP A 25 -1.22 -6.05 35.70
N CYS A 26 -2.15 -6.76 35.06
CA CYS A 26 -3.30 -6.25 34.34
C CYS A 26 -4.28 -5.56 35.31
N GLY A 27 -4.54 -4.28 35.12
CA GLY A 27 -5.39 -3.48 36.01
C GLY A 27 -6.14 -2.35 35.28
N ALA A 28 -6.78 -1.48 36.05
CA ALA A 28 -7.43 -0.28 35.53
C ALA A 28 -6.36 0.78 35.17
N CYS A 29 -6.59 1.51 34.08
CA CYS A 29 -5.78 2.70 33.78
C CYS A 29 -6.06 3.81 34.79
N LEU A 30 -5.05 4.64 35.05
CA LEU A 30 -5.21 5.86 35.84
C LEU A 30 -6.30 6.75 35.23
N ARG A 31 -7.01 7.53 36.06
CA ARG A 31 -8.05 8.46 35.61
C ARG A 31 -7.49 9.38 34.52
N GLY A 32 -8.20 9.48 33.40
CA GLY A 32 -7.79 10.28 32.23
C GLY A 32 -7.04 9.52 31.14
N PHE A 33 -6.64 8.27 31.39
CA PHE A 33 -5.90 7.45 30.40
C PHE A 33 -6.77 6.33 29.82
N ARG A 34 -6.62 6.07 28.52
CA ARG A 34 -7.28 4.96 27.82
C ARG A 34 -6.26 3.86 27.49
N VAL A 35 -6.73 2.62 27.44
CA VAL A 35 -5.89 1.46 27.13
C VAL A 35 -5.31 1.57 25.73
N GLU A 36 -3.99 1.45 25.62
CA GLU A 36 -3.29 1.56 24.36
C GLU A 36 -3.20 0.21 23.63
N ARG A 37 -3.98 0.06 22.56
CA ARG A 37 -4.00 -1.13 21.69
C ARG A 37 -2.71 -1.29 20.85
N THR A 38 -1.91 -0.23 20.76
CA THR A 38 -0.76 -0.11 19.84
C THR A 38 0.49 -0.88 20.27
N VAL A 39 0.57 -1.31 21.54
CA VAL A 39 1.79 -1.92 22.10
C VAL A 39 2.18 -3.26 21.44
N ARG A 40 1.25 -3.94 20.74
CA ARG A 40 1.59 -5.10 19.88
C ARG A 40 1.73 -4.78 18.39
N LEU A 41 1.16 -3.68 17.88
CA LEU A 41 1.33 -3.32 16.47
C LEU A 41 2.71 -2.72 16.20
N PHE A 42 3.37 -2.22 17.25
CA PHE A 42 4.69 -1.63 17.18
C PHE A 42 5.84 -2.61 17.43
N ALA A 43 5.62 -3.92 17.35
CA ALA A 43 6.69 -4.90 17.43
C ALA A 43 7.74 -4.64 16.33
N VAL A 44 9.01 -4.67 16.74
CA VAL A 44 10.18 -4.76 15.86
C VAL A 44 9.88 -5.80 14.78
N PHE A 45 10.22 -5.51 13.51
CA PHE A 45 10.09 -6.50 12.44
C PHE A 45 10.72 -7.80 12.90
N THR A 46 9.89 -8.81 13.13
CA THR A 46 10.40 -10.12 13.48
C THR A 46 11.14 -10.67 12.26
N LYS A 47 12.19 -11.47 12.47
CA LYS A 47 12.92 -12.11 11.36
C LYS A 47 11.97 -12.83 10.40
N ALA A 48 10.91 -13.43 10.93
CA ALA A 48 9.85 -14.09 10.16
C ALA A 48 9.04 -13.13 9.28
N GLU A 49 8.65 -11.96 9.80
CA GLU A 49 7.95 -10.93 9.01
C GLU A 49 8.85 -10.36 7.91
N LEU A 50 10.13 -10.11 8.22
CA LEU A 50 11.08 -9.64 7.22
C LEU A 50 11.25 -10.66 6.08
N ILE A 51 11.38 -11.96 6.41
CA ILE A 51 11.46 -13.03 5.42
C ILE A 51 10.18 -13.09 4.57
N LEU A 52 9.01 -12.95 5.18
CA LEU A 52 7.73 -12.97 4.46
C LEU A 52 7.56 -11.76 3.53
N HIS A 53 7.96 -10.56 3.97
CA HIS A 53 7.93 -9.38 3.11
C HIS A 53 8.96 -9.47 1.98
N ALA A 54 10.17 -9.96 2.27
CA ALA A 54 11.19 -10.19 1.26
C ALA A 54 10.73 -11.22 0.21
N SER A 55 10.10 -12.32 0.63
CA SER A 55 9.56 -13.31 -0.30
C SER A 55 8.44 -12.73 -1.16
N ALA A 56 7.53 -11.93 -0.56
CA ALA A 56 6.48 -11.25 -1.30
C ALA A 56 7.04 -10.27 -2.34
N CYS A 57 8.10 -9.52 -2.01
CA CYS A 57 8.77 -8.65 -2.98
C CYS A 57 9.38 -9.45 -4.14
N ILE A 58 10.03 -10.58 -3.86
CA ILE A 58 10.61 -11.46 -4.90
C ILE A 58 9.50 -12.08 -5.77
N GLU A 59 8.43 -12.59 -5.16
CA GLU A 59 7.25 -13.15 -5.86
C GLU A 59 6.66 -12.12 -6.84
N VAL A 60 6.44 -10.89 -6.38
CA VAL A 60 5.85 -9.81 -7.18
C VAL A 60 6.80 -9.37 -8.29
N PHE A 61 8.10 -9.22 -8.00
CA PHE A 61 9.09 -8.83 -9.00
C PHE A 61 9.22 -9.88 -10.10
N LEU A 62 9.30 -11.17 -9.72
CA LEU A 62 9.35 -12.27 -10.68
C LEU A 62 8.08 -12.35 -11.51
N SER A 63 6.91 -12.15 -10.89
CA SER A 63 5.63 -12.08 -11.60
C SER A 63 5.60 -10.95 -12.62
N ALA A 64 6.03 -9.75 -12.24
CA ALA A 64 6.05 -8.59 -13.13
C ALA A 64 7.02 -8.80 -14.30
N PHE A 65 8.22 -9.30 -14.00
CA PHE A 65 9.24 -9.59 -15.01
C PHE A 65 8.74 -10.62 -16.04
N LEU A 66 8.16 -11.74 -15.57
CA LEU A 66 7.61 -12.74 -16.49
C LEU A 66 6.38 -12.24 -17.23
N THR A 67 5.54 -11.41 -16.61
CA THR A 67 4.40 -10.81 -17.32
C THR A 67 4.85 -10.01 -18.52
N ILE A 68 5.88 -9.17 -18.37
CA ILE A 68 6.45 -8.39 -19.48
C ILE A 68 6.98 -9.34 -20.57
N LEU A 69 7.70 -10.39 -20.18
CA LEU A 69 8.29 -11.35 -21.11
C LEU A 69 7.25 -12.19 -21.89
N PHE A 70 6.09 -12.43 -21.30
CA PHE A 70 4.98 -13.17 -21.90
C PHE A 70 3.97 -12.27 -22.63
N THR A 71 4.12 -10.93 -22.56
CA THR A 71 3.31 -9.99 -23.32
C THR A 71 3.93 -9.76 -24.68
N ASP A 72 3.13 -9.48 -25.72
CA ASP A 72 3.67 -9.26 -27.07
C ASP A 72 4.61 -8.03 -27.15
N PRO A 73 5.78 -8.16 -27.79
CA PRO A 73 6.38 -9.39 -28.37
C PRO A 73 7.02 -10.32 -27.32
N VAL A 74 6.69 -11.61 -27.42
CA VAL A 74 7.14 -12.64 -26.45
C VAL A 74 8.68 -12.75 -26.44
N TRP A 75 9.26 -12.85 -25.25
CA TRP A 75 10.70 -12.94 -24.97
C TRP A 75 11.51 -11.65 -25.14
N GLU A 76 10.86 -10.51 -25.35
CA GLU A 76 11.52 -9.21 -25.42
C GLU A 76 11.13 -8.32 -24.23
N LEU A 77 12.06 -7.48 -23.76
CA LEU A 77 11.77 -6.44 -22.75
C LEU A 77 11.23 -5.17 -23.43
N ARG A 78 10.24 -5.37 -24.31
CA ARG A 78 9.54 -4.31 -25.05
C ARG A 78 8.05 -4.61 -24.99
N ILE A 79 7.23 -3.58 -24.83
CA ILE A 79 5.78 -3.72 -24.80
C ILE A 79 5.24 -2.97 -26.02
N ASN A 80 4.52 -3.67 -26.89
CA ASN A 80 3.77 -3.04 -27.96
C ASN A 80 2.34 -2.79 -27.47
N SER A 81 1.96 -1.53 -27.29
CA SER A 81 0.63 -1.16 -26.82
C SER A 81 -0.10 -0.24 -27.80
N CYS A 82 -1.39 -0.49 -27.99
CA CYS A 82 -2.28 0.49 -28.59
C CYS A 82 -2.52 1.63 -27.60
N GLY A 83 -2.37 2.88 -28.06
CA GLY A 83 -2.61 4.05 -27.23
C GLY A 83 -4.09 4.22 -26.92
N VAL A 84 -4.41 4.50 -25.65
CA VAL A 84 -5.76 4.85 -25.22
C VAL A 84 -5.96 6.35 -25.35
N GLN A 85 -7.03 6.79 -26.02
CA GLN A 85 -7.34 8.21 -26.16
C GLN A 85 -8.47 8.63 -25.24
N LYS A 86 -9.50 7.78 -25.12
CA LYS A 86 -10.73 8.09 -24.36
C LYS A 86 -11.11 6.96 -23.43
N LEU A 87 -11.88 7.27 -22.39
CA LEU A 87 -12.44 6.27 -21.49
C LEU A 87 -13.35 5.27 -22.22
N SER A 88 -14.04 5.70 -23.28
CA SER A 88 -14.87 4.84 -24.13
C SER A 88 -14.11 3.68 -24.77
N ASP A 89 -12.80 3.84 -25.00
CA ASP A 89 -11.96 2.83 -25.65
C ASP A 89 -11.80 1.58 -24.76
N TRP A 90 -11.94 1.72 -23.43
CA TRP A 90 -11.97 0.60 -22.48
C TRP A 90 -13.31 -0.15 -22.46
N TYR A 91 -14.37 0.47 -22.98
CA TYR A 91 -15.75 0.01 -22.88
C TYR A 91 -16.43 -0.10 -24.25
N THR A 92 -15.70 -0.65 -25.22
CA THR A 92 -16.14 -0.84 -26.61
C THR A 92 -17.47 -1.56 -26.75
N LEU A 93 -17.79 -2.48 -25.83
CA LEU A 93 -19.07 -3.20 -25.81
C LEU A 93 -20.28 -2.25 -25.79
N PHE A 94 -20.16 -1.08 -25.15
CA PHE A 94 -21.22 -0.07 -25.09
C PHE A 94 -21.15 0.95 -26.25
N HIS A 95 -20.09 0.91 -27.06
CA HIS A 95 -19.79 1.86 -28.12
C HIS A 95 -19.52 1.16 -29.46
N ASN A 96 -20.42 0.25 -29.85
CA ASN A 96 -20.32 -0.50 -31.11
C ASN A 96 -20.49 0.43 -32.34
N PRO A 97 -19.56 0.41 -33.32
CA PRO A 97 -19.67 1.24 -34.51
C PRO A 97 -20.65 0.68 -35.55
N THR A 98 -21.25 1.57 -36.34
CA THR A 98 -22.12 1.26 -37.48
C THR A 98 -21.57 1.87 -38.77
N PRO A 99 -20.58 1.23 -39.44
CA PRO A 99 -20.09 1.74 -40.71
C PRO A 99 -21.25 1.86 -41.72
N ASN A 100 -21.39 3.05 -42.31
CA ASN A 100 -22.42 3.39 -43.31
C ASN A 100 -23.87 3.18 -42.85
N TYR A 101 -24.14 3.02 -41.55
CA TYR A 101 -25.47 2.72 -41.01
C TYR A 101 -26.12 1.43 -41.54
N GLU A 102 -25.33 0.53 -42.15
CA GLU A 102 -25.84 -0.72 -42.72
C GLU A 102 -25.81 -1.87 -41.70
N THR A 103 -24.69 -2.06 -41.01
CA THR A 103 -24.52 -3.14 -40.02
C THR A 103 -23.79 -2.64 -38.77
N THR A 104 -24.23 -3.12 -37.60
CA THR A 104 -23.55 -2.89 -36.31
C THR A 104 -22.44 -3.93 -36.12
N LEU A 105 -21.19 -3.50 -35.97
CA LEU A 105 -20.10 -4.39 -35.61
C LEU A 105 -20.00 -4.48 -34.08
N TYR A 106 -20.15 -5.69 -33.53
CA TYR A 106 -20.05 -5.91 -32.09
C TYR A 106 -18.58 -6.15 -31.70
N CYS A 107 -18.02 -5.24 -30.91
CA CYS A 107 -16.61 -5.29 -30.50
C CYS A 107 -16.47 -5.94 -29.11
N THR A 108 -15.39 -6.71 -28.92
CA THR A 108 -14.94 -7.21 -27.61
C THR A 108 -14.11 -6.16 -26.87
N GLN A 109 -13.80 -6.39 -25.59
CA GLN A 109 -13.04 -5.49 -24.71
C GLN A 109 -11.52 -5.38 -25.04
N GLU A 110 -11.09 -5.71 -26.26
CA GLU A 110 -9.68 -5.88 -26.62
C GLU A 110 -9.06 -4.66 -27.35
N ALA A 111 -9.77 -3.54 -27.45
CA ALA A 111 -9.22 -2.33 -28.08
C ALA A 111 -8.00 -1.75 -27.33
N VAL A 112 -7.89 -2.02 -26.03
CA VAL A 112 -6.80 -1.55 -25.16
C VAL A 112 -5.74 -2.65 -24.95
N TYR A 113 -5.39 -3.33 -26.02
CA TYR A 113 -4.36 -4.37 -25.99
C TYR A 113 -2.95 -3.75 -25.84
N PRO A 114 -2.07 -4.30 -24.98
CA PRO A 114 -2.23 -5.45 -24.09
C PRO A 114 -2.56 -5.07 -22.64
N LEU A 115 -2.78 -3.78 -22.32
CA LEU A 115 -2.87 -3.31 -20.93
C LEU A 115 -3.88 -4.10 -20.07
N GLN A 116 -5.06 -4.36 -20.63
CA GLN A 116 -6.10 -5.12 -19.93
C GLN A 116 -5.71 -6.60 -19.75
N THR A 117 -5.09 -7.23 -20.75
CA THR A 117 -4.68 -8.64 -20.69
C THR A 117 -3.47 -8.85 -19.78
N MET A 118 -2.52 -7.91 -19.83
CA MET A 118 -1.25 -7.94 -19.09
C MET A 118 -1.47 -8.04 -17.58
N ILE A 119 -2.45 -7.31 -17.03
CA ILE A 119 -2.72 -7.34 -15.57
C ILE A 119 -3.29 -8.70 -15.12
N PHE A 120 -4.08 -9.38 -15.96
CA PHE A 120 -4.58 -10.72 -15.63
C PHE A 120 -3.48 -11.78 -15.67
N VAL A 121 -2.59 -11.69 -16.66
CA VAL A 121 -1.39 -12.53 -16.73
C VAL A 121 -0.51 -12.31 -15.49
N PHE A 122 -0.36 -11.06 -15.05
CA PHE A 122 0.35 -10.74 -13.82
C PHE A 122 -0.29 -11.36 -12.58
N TYR A 123 -1.61 -11.27 -12.41
CA TYR A 123 -2.29 -11.90 -11.29
C TYR A 123 -2.18 -13.43 -11.31
N LEU A 124 -2.22 -14.04 -12.49
CA LEU A 124 -2.01 -15.48 -12.64
C LEU A 124 -0.61 -15.89 -12.16
N PHE A 125 0.44 -15.16 -12.57
CA PHE A 125 1.80 -15.42 -12.09
C PHE A 125 1.95 -15.16 -10.59
N CYS A 126 1.34 -14.10 -10.06
CA CYS A 126 1.35 -13.82 -8.62
C CYS A 126 0.75 -14.97 -7.80
N VAL A 127 -0.42 -15.48 -8.20
CA VAL A 127 -1.06 -16.62 -7.54
C VAL A 127 -0.20 -17.88 -7.66
N THR A 128 0.37 -18.13 -8.84
CA THR A 128 1.21 -19.29 -9.11
C THR A 128 2.46 -19.29 -8.23
N PHE A 129 3.23 -18.20 -8.21
CA PHE A 129 4.42 -18.10 -7.38
C PHE A 129 4.10 -18.12 -5.89
N MET A 130 3.02 -17.47 -5.48
CA MET A 130 2.56 -17.54 -4.10
C MET A 130 2.27 -18.98 -3.67
N MET A 131 1.59 -19.78 -4.51
CA MET A 131 1.26 -21.18 -4.21
C MET A 131 2.50 -22.08 -4.19
N ILE A 132 3.57 -21.73 -4.91
CA ILE A 132 4.83 -22.50 -4.92
C ILE A 132 5.70 -22.13 -3.72
N ILE A 133 5.95 -20.84 -3.51
CA ILE A 133 6.96 -20.33 -2.57
C ILE A 133 6.44 -20.33 -1.13
N ARG A 134 5.20 -19.87 -0.90
CA ARG A 134 4.70 -19.65 0.47
C ARG A 134 4.46 -20.92 1.26
N PRO A 135 3.94 -22.03 0.71
CA PRO A 135 3.83 -23.28 1.46
C PRO A 135 5.18 -23.79 1.94
N GLY A 136 6.22 -23.73 1.09
CA GLY A 136 7.59 -24.11 1.46
C GLY A 136 8.15 -23.27 2.61
N LEU A 137 7.95 -21.96 2.57
CA LEU A 137 8.35 -21.04 3.65
C LEU A 137 7.57 -21.28 4.95
N ASN A 138 6.28 -21.59 4.85
CA ASN A 138 5.41 -21.79 6.01
C ASN A 138 5.75 -23.05 6.80
N VAL A 139 6.14 -24.12 6.12
CA VAL A 139 6.60 -25.37 6.75
C VAL A 139 7.90 -25.14 7.54
N LYS A 140 8.82 -24.34 7.00
CA LYS A 140 10.16 -24.15 7.58
C LYS A 140 10.25 -23.01 8.59
N PHE A 141 9.51 -21.92 8.40
CA PHE A 141 9.73 -20.67 9.14
C PHE A 141 8.45 -20.02 9.73
N LEU A 142 7.23 -20.29 9.24
CA LEU A 142 6.01 -19.51 9.59
C LEU A 142 4.70 -20.33 9.80
N SER A 143 4.71 -21.32 10.69
CA SER A 143 3.60 -22.30 10.86
C SER A 143 2.16 -21.73 11.04
N LYS A 144 1.97 -20.61 11.77
CA LYS A 144 0.61 -20.06 12.05
C LYS A 144 0.20 -18.85 11.19
N ARG A 145 1.06 -17.82 11.10
CA ARG A 145 0.74 -16.57 10.36
C ARG A 145 0.75 -16.75 8.84
N GLY A 146 1.61 -17.63 8.34
CA GLY A 146 1.77 -17.83 6.90
C GLY A 146 0.54 -18.43 6.21
N LYS A 147 -0.20 -19.32 6.91
CA LYS A 147 -1.43 -19.93 6.39
C LYS A 147 -2.51 -18.89 6.13
N LEU A 148 -2.64 -17.91 7.04
CA LEU A 148 -3.61 -16.82 6.94
C LEU A 148 -3.30 -15.91 5.74
N ALA A 149 -2.01 -15.62 5.50
CA ALA A 149 -1.57 -14.80 4.38
C ALA A 149 -1.88 -15.44 3.01
N VAL A 150 -1.71 -16.77 2.88
CA VAL A 150 -2.08 -17.51 1.66
C VAL A 150 -3.59 -17.49 1.45
N TYR A 151 -4.37 -17.72 2.51
CA TYR A 151 -5.84 -17.70 2.45
C TYR A 151 -6.35 -16.34 1.97
N TYR A 152 -5.93 -15.23 2.59
CA TYR A 152 -6.36 -13.90 2.17
C TYR A 152 -6.01 -13.58 0.72
N ALA A 153 -4.82 -13.98 0.27
CA ALA A 153 -4.41 -13.75 -1.10
C ALA A 153 -5.26 -14.51 -2.12
N LEU A 154 -5.66 -15.76 -1.81
CA LEU A 154 -6.52 -16.55 -2.69
C LEU A 154 -7.92 -15.93 -2.87
N TYR A 155 -8.41 -15.17 -1.89
CA TYR A 155 -9.64 -14.38 -2.04
C TYR A 155 -9.41 -13.04 -2.73
N ILE A 156 -8.29 -12.36 -2.45
CA ILE A 156 -8.07 -11.00 -2.96
C ILE A 156 -7.78 -10.97 -4.46
N PHE A 157 -7.03 -11.95 -4.99
CA PHE A 157 -6.68 -11.96 -6.42
C PHE A 157 -7.90 -12.09 -7.35
N PRO A 158 -8.87 -13.01 -7.10
CA PRO A 158 -10.10 -13.05 -7.88
C PRO A 158 -10.94 -11.77 -7.77
N ILE A 159 -11.02 -11.16 -6.59
CA ILE A 159 -11.73 -9.89 -6.39
C ILE A 159 -11.05 -8.77 -7.17
N LEU A 160 -9.72 -8.69 -7.14
CA LEU A 160 -8.94 -7.71 -7.90
C LEU A 160 -9.07 -7.93 -9.41
N ALA A 161 -9.11 -9.18 -9.86
CA ALA A 161 -9.35 -9.52 -11.26
C ALA A 161 -10.75 -9.08 -11.70
N LEU A 162 -11.79 -9.37 -10.92
CA LEU A 162 -13.15 -8.90 -11.22
C LEU A 162 -13.21 -7.36 -11.24
N LEU A 163 -12.56 -6.70 -10.29
CA LEU A 163 -12.49 -5.25 -10.23
C LEU A 163 -11.80 -4.67 -11.47
N HIS A 164 -10.68 -5.25 -11.93
CA HIS A 164 -10.00 -4.82 -13.16
C HIS A 164 -10.78 -5.16 -14.43
N ALA A 165 -11.54 -6.27 -14.44
CA ALA A 165 -12.40 -6.63 -15.56
C ALA A 165 -13.54 -5.62 -15.77
N VAL A 166 -14.13 -5.13 -14.69
CA VAL A 166 -15.28 -4.20 -14.75
C VAL A 166 -14.82 -2.73 -14.76
N ALA A 167 -13.87 -2.38 -13.90
CA ALA A 167 -13.47 -0.99 -13.64
C ALA A 167 -12.07 -0.64 -14.16
N GLY A 168 -11.45 -1.50 -14.99
CA GLY A 168 -10.10 -1.30 -15.52
C GLY A 168 -9.87 0.10 -16.09
N GLY A 169 -10.72 0.55 -17.02
CA GLY A 169 -10.60 1.89 -17.60
C GLY A 169 -10.64 3.02 -16.58
N LEU A 170 -11.55 2.94 -15.60
CA LEU A 170 -11.64 3.94 -14.52
C LEU A 170 -10.41 3.92 -13.62
N ILE A 171 -9.88 2.73 -13.32
CA ILE A 171 -8.67 2.53 -12.50
C ILE A 171 -7.46 3.15 -13.21
N TYR A 172 -7.23 2.85 -14.49
CA TYR A 172 -6.10 3.37 -15.25
C TYR A 172 -6.20 4.88 -15.47
N TYR A 173 -7.38 5.40 -15.79
CA TYR A 173 -7.58 6.84 -15.97
C TYR A 173 -7.40 7.63 -14.66
N SER A 174 -7.86 7.07 -13.54
CA SER A 174 -7.80 7.72 -12.23
C SER A 174 -6.50 7.41 -11.47
N PHE A 175 -5.65 6.53 -12.01
CA PHE A 175 -4.45 5.99 -11.37
C PHE A 175 -3.54 7.05 -10.71
N PRO A 176 -3.08 8.10 -11.43
CA PRO A 176 -2.17 9.09 -10.82
C PRO A 176 -2.81 9.79 -9.62
N TYR A 177 -4.09 10.16 -9.73
CA TYR A 177 -4.82 10.85 -8.67
C TYR A 177 -5.09 9.95 -7.47
N LEU A 178 -5.47 8.68 -7.71
CA LEU A 178 -5.64 7.69 -6.64
C LEU A 178 -4.34 7.43 -5.91
N SER A 179 -3.21 7.30 -6.62
CA SER A 179 -1.89 7.10 -6.02
C SER A 179 -1.48 8.28 -5.12
N ILE A 180 -1.66 9.51 -5.61
CA ILE A 180 -1.38 10.73 -4.84
C ILE A 180 -2.27 10.80 -3.59
N MET A 181 -3.59 10.60 -3.74
CA MET A 181 -4.54 10.68 -2.64
C MET A 181 -4.25 9.62 -1.57
N ILE A 182 -4.06 8.36 -1.96
CA ILE A 182 -3.76 7.26 -1.03
C ILE A 182 -2.44 7.54 -0.30
N SER A 183 -1.41 8.03 -1.00
CA SER A 183 -0.14 8.36 -0.36
C SER A 183 -0.28 9.48 0.67
N VAL A 184 -0.95 10.59 0.33
CA VAL A 184 -1.15 11.73 1.24
C VAL A 184 -1.97 11.34 2.46
N VAL A 185 -3.09 10.64 2.27
CA VAL A 185 -3.98 10.21 3.36
C VAL A 185 -3.27 9.18 4.25
N SER A 186 -2.61 8.19 3.66
CA SER A 186 -1.90 7.16 4.44
C SER A 186 -0.72 7.74 5.22
N ASN A 187 0.00 8.72 4.65
CA ASN A 187 1.05 9.44 5.34
C ASN A 187 0.51 10.24 6.54
N ALA A 188 -0.61 10.95 6.36
CA ALA A 188 -1.26 11.67 7.46
C ALA A 188 -1.75 10.72 8.57
N LEU A 189 -2.34 9.57 8.19
CA LEU A 189 -2.77 8.53 9.13
C LEU A 189 -1.58 7.91 9.88
N HIS A 190 -0.45 7.69 9.21
CA HIS A 190 0.75 7.15 9.85
C HIS A 190 1.24 8.05 10.99
N PHE A 191 1.26 9.36 10.78
CA PHE A 191 1.69 10.31 11.79
C PHE A 191 0.64 10.59 12.86
N SER A 192 -0.66 10.53 12.53
CA SER A 192 -1.73 10.76 13.51
C SER A 192 -1.83 9.68 14.58
N ILE A 193 -1.37 8.47 14.28
CA ILE A 193 -1.31 7.36 15.24
C ILE A 193 -0.19 7.59 16.27
N LYS A 194 0.82 8.43 15.97
CA LYS A 194 1.91 8.71 16.91
C LYS A 194 1.41 9.59 18.05
N ILE A 195 1.88 9.27 19.24
CA ILE A 195 1.40 9.85 20.49
C ILE A 195 2.03 11.22 20.75
N ASN A 196 3.35 11.30 20.57
CA ASN A 196 4.10 12.52 20.82
C ASN A 196 4.04 13.37 19.54
N GLN A 197 3.22 14.42 19.58
CA GLN A 197 3.03 15.35 18.45
C GLN A 197 4.06 16.50 18.42
N ASN A 198 5.12 16.40 19.24
CA ASN A 198 6.22 17.35 19.20
C ASN A 198 7.07 17.16 17.93
N VAL A 199 7.28 18.25 17.19
CA VAL A 199 7.97 18.30 15.89
C VAL A 199 9.33 17.60 15.91
N MET A 200 10.16 17.89 16.92
CA MET A 200 11.52 17.33 17.02
C MET A 200 11.50 15.83 17.27
N VAL A 201 10.66 15.38 18.20
CA VAL A 201 10.51 13.95 18.54
C VAL A 201 9.94 13.18 17.36
N LEU A 202 8.99 13.80 16.64
CA LEU A 202 8.36 13.19 15.47
C LEU A 202 9.37 13.00 14.33
N LEU A 203 10.24 13.98 14.08
CA LEU A 203 11.28 13.92 13.05
C LEU A 203 12.35 12.88 13.40
N GLU A 204 12.87 12.91 14.63
CA GLU A 204 13.84 11.93 15.12
C GLU A 204 13.31 10.51 15.03
N THR A 205 12.09 10.27 15.52
CA THR A 205 11.44 8.95 15.50
C THR A 205 11.13 8.48 14.08
N SER A 206 10.98 9.38 13.13
CA SER A 206 10.69 9.02 11.73
C SER A 206 11.95 8.63 10.97
N LEU A 207 13.09 9.27 11.27
CA LEU A 207 14.37 8.97 10.62
C LEU A 207 15.16 7.86 11.31
N MET A 208 15.15 7.79 12.65
CA MET A 208 15.97 6.84 13.41
C MET A 208 15.33 5.46 13.54
N GLN A 209 13.99 5.38 13.48
CA GLN A 209 13.31 4.09 13.54
C GLN A 209 13.15 3.48 12.14
N MET A 210 13.89 2.41 11.87
CA MET A 210 13.90 1.71 10.56
C MET A 210 12.50 1.44 9.99
N ARG A 211 11.55 0.99 10.82
CA ARG A 211 10.17 0.75 10.36
C ARG A 211 9.50 2.02 9.84
N ASN A 212 9.58 3.12 10.59
CA ASN A 212 8.95 4.37 10.18
C ASN A 212 9.62 4.94 8.94
N LEU A 213 10.95 4.83 8.86
CA LEU A 213 11.70 5.23 7.68
C LEU A 213 11.27 4.41 6.44
N THR A 214 11.13 3.08 6.56
CA THR A 214 10.66 2.25 5.44
C THR A 214 9.24 2.61 4.99
N ILE A 215 8.35 2.90 5.94
CA ILE A 215 6.98 3.33 5.64
C ILE A 215 7.01 4.69 4.93
N LEU A 216 7.77 5.65 5.44
CA LEU A 216 7.89 6.99 4.85
C LEU A 216 8.46 6.93 3.43
N LEU A 217 9.53 6.15 3.22
CA LEU A 217 10.11 5.93 1.90
C LEU A 217 9.10 5.29 0.94
N GLY A 218 8.29 4.33 1.41
CA GLY A 218 7.22 3.75 0.61
C GLY A 218 6.18 4.78 0.15
N HIS A 219 5.75 5.68 1.04
CA HIS A 219 4.83 6.77 0.67
C HIS A 219 5.47 7.75 -0.32
N TRP A 220 6.75 8.07 -0.15
CA TRP A 220 7.49 8.94 -1.07
C TRP A 220 7.59 8.33 -2.47
N VAL A 221 7.92 7.04 -2.56
CA VAL A 221 7.95 6.32 -3.84
C VAL A 221 6.56 6.29 -4.48
N LEU A 222 5.50 6.02 -3.71
CA LEU A 222 4.13 6.00 -4.21
C LEU A 222 3.66 7.37 -4.72
N LEU A 223 4.03 8.44 -3.99
CA LEU A 223 3.71 9.81 -4.37
C LEU A 223 4.49 10.25 -5.61
N ALA A 224 5.79 9.94 -5.67
CA ALA A 224 6.63 10.20 -6.83
C ALA A 224 6.09 9.49 -8.07
N TYR A 225 5.71 8.21 -7.93
CA TYR A 225 5.12 7.44 -9.02
C TYR A 225 3.78 8.03 -9.50
N GLY A 226 2.93 8.50 -8.57
CA GLY A 226 1.69 9.20 -8.90
C GLY A 226 1.92 10.50 -9.68
N ILE A 227 2.89 11.33 -9.26
CA ILE A 227 3.25 12.59 -9.95
C ILE A 227 3.80 12.31 -11.36
N ILE A 228 4.71 11.34 -11.51
CA ILE A 228 5.29 10.95 -12.80
C ILE A 228 4.22 10.42 -13.77
N SER A 229 3.16 9.81 -13.24
CA SER A 229 2.08 9.22 -14.04
C SER A 229 1.05 10.23 -14.55
N ILE A 230 1.17 11.53 -14.20
CA ILE A 230 0.26 12.56 -14.72
C ILE A 230 0.65 12.93 -16.16
N PRO A 231 -0.25 12.76 -17.14
CA PRO A 231 0.05 13.10 -18.52
C PRO A 231 0.22 14.61 -18.73
N TYR A 232 1.27 14.99 -19.46
CA TYR A 232 1.46 16.26 -20.20
C TYR A 232 1.44 17.63 -19.51
N ASP A 233 1.58 17.79 -18.19
CA ASP A 233 1.57 19.16 -17.61
C ASP A 233 2.53 19.43 -16.44
N ILE A 234 3.18 18.40 -15.89
CA ILE A 234 3.96 18.58 -14.67
C ILE A 234 5.46 18.52 -14.97
N SER A 235 6.16 19.62 -14.68
CA SER A 235 7.62 19.64 -14.70
C SER A 235 8.18 18.64 -13.68
N TYR A 236 9.26 17.95 -14.03
CA TYR A 236 9.99 17.07 -13.11
C TYR A 236 10.39 17.77 -11.80
N PHE A 237 10.43 19.10 -11.76
CA PHE A 237 10.59 19.87 -10.52
C PHE A 237 9.52 19.56 -9.45
N ALA A 238 8.32 19.10 -9.82
CA ALA A 238 7.28 18.70 -8.87
C ALA A 238 7.69 17.51 -7.99
N LEU A 239 8.71 16.73 -8.37
CA LEU A 239 9.28 15.69 -7.51
C LEU A 239 9.91 16.25 -6.23
N LEU A 240 10.30 17.52 -6.21
CA LEU A 240 10.73 18.22 -4.99
C LEU A 240 9.60 18.33 -3.95
N LEU A 241 8.34 18.18 -4.37
CA LEU A 241 7.17 18.21 -3.49
C LEU A 241 6.90 16.85 -2.81
N VAL A 242 7.59 15.78 -3.19
CA VAL A 242 7.40 14.45 -2.59
C VAL A 242 7.55 14.43 -1.06
N PRO A 243 8.56 15.07 -0.43
CA PRO A 243 8.64 15.13 1.03
C PRO A 243 7.62 16.10 1.65
N ALA A 244 6.97 16.97 0.86
CA ALA A 244 6.17 18.06 1.38
C ALA A 244 4.99 17.61 2.25
N PRO A 245 4.19 16.57 1.93
CA PRO A 245 3.10 16.13 2.81
C PRO A 245 3.59 15.68 4.19
N ALA A 246 4.76 15.03 4.27
CA ALA A 246 5.34 14.60 5.53
C ALA A 246 5.86 15.79 6.34
N LEU A 247 6.62 16.68 5.70
CA LEU A 247 7.13 17.89 6.33
C LEU A 247 6.00 18.82 6.80
N PHE A 248 4.99 19.01 5.95
CA PHE A 248 3.80 19.80 6.26
C PHE A 248 3.08 19.25 7.49
N TYR A 249 2.84 17.94 7.55
CA TYR A 249 2.25 17.32 8.74
C TYR A 249 3.12 17.56 9.97
N ILE A 250 4.43 17.29 9.88
CA ILE A 250 5.36 17.43 11.02
C ILE A 250 5.40 18.87 11.54
N PHE A 251 5.40 19.88 10.68
CA PHE A 251 5.41 21.29 11.09
C PHE A 251 4.07 21.76 11.64
N THR A 252 2.95 21.23 11.14
CA THR A 252 1.60 21.59 11.59
C THR A 252 1.11 20.78 12.78
N ALA A 253 1.81 19.70 13.15
CA ALA A 253 1.50 18.83 14.29
C ALA A 253 1.35 19.62 15.60
N ARG A 254 2.20 20.63 15.82
CA ARG A 254 2.12 21.48 17.01
C ARG A 254 0.78 22.20 17.13
N TYR A 255 0.21 22.69 16.04
CA TYR A 255 -1.04 23.45 16.04
C TYR A 255 -2.28 22.56 16.10
N THR A 256 -2.13 21.28 15.78
CA THR A 256 -3.22 20.30 15.71
C THR A 256 -3.28 19.40 16.94
N ASP A 257 -2.38 19.60 17.91
CA ASP A 257 -2.37 18.84 19.17
C ASP A 257 -3.61 19.15 20.02
N PRO A 258 -4.47 18.15 20.33
CA PRO A 258 -5.66 18.34 21.14
C PRO A 258 -5.38 18.85 22.56
N GLU A 259 -4.15 18.70 23.08
CA GLU A 259 -3.80 19.24 24.41
C GLU A 259 -3.75 20.76 24.46
N ASN A 260 -3.53 21.44 23.32
CA ASN A 260 -3.54 22.91 23.26
C ASN A 260 -4.96 23.51 23.36
N PHE A 261 -6.01 22.68 23.28
CA PHE A 261 -7.42 23.10 23.32
C PHE A 261 -8.13 22.71 24.63
N LYS A 262 -7.38 22.28 25.65
CA LYS A 262 -7.88 21.97 27.00
C LYS A 262 -7.56 23.11 27.96
#